data_AF-A0A349SBN2-F1
#
_entry.id   AF-A0A349SBN2-F1
#
_cell.length_a   1.000
_cell.length_b   1.000
_cell.length_c   1.000
_cell.angle_alpha   90.00
_cell.angle_beta   90.00
_cell.angle_gamma   90.00
#
_symmetry.space_group_name_H-M   'P 1'
#
loop_
_entity.id
_entity.type
_entity.pdbx_description
1 polymer ?
#
loop_
_entity_poly.entity_id
_entity_poly.type
_entity_poly.pdbx_seq_one_letter_code
_entity_poly.pdbx_strand_id
1 'polypeptide(L)'
;MFLAKAATIVVAIVLVIGAIAAAGSRQRRASKRGEIVIERLNDHLEDLHDAVREEVIDPATLKLDNKARSKREKEEAKAETKRAKAEAKDKAKEKAKEKAKPKGESSQGANAAIPENKSSNDARLDDAPSRRKRIYVLDFDGDVAAEEVSSLREEITTVLSIAEPCDEIILKLESPGGMVHAYGLAASQLQRIKDAKIPLTICVDKVAASGGYMMACLADKLVAAPFAIIGTIGVVVQLPNF
;
A
#
# COMPACT_ATOMS: atom_id res chain seq x y z
N MET A 1 9.39 -49.96 -40.81
CA MET A 1 8.55 -48.76 -41.07
C MET A 1 7.82 -48.21 -39.83
N PHE A 2 7.78 -48.91 -38.67
CA PHE A 2 7.09 -48.42 -37.45
C PHE A 2 8.00 -47.63 -36.49
N LEU A 3 9.25 -48.04 -36.31
CA LEU A 3 10.18 -47.41 -35.35
C LEU A 3 10.50 -45.95 -35.71
N ALA A 4 10.73 -45.66 -36.99
CA ALA A 4 11.03 -44.31 -37.48
C ALA A 4 9.84 -43.36 -37.28
N LYS A 5 8.59 -43.84 -37.48
CA LYS A 5 7.37 -43.06 -37.26
C LYS A 5 7.15 -42.75 -35.78
N ALA A 6 7.42 -43.71 -34.90
CA ALA A 6 7.34 -43.50 -33.46
C ALA A 6 8.40 -42.48 -32.98
N ALA A 7 9.64 -42.57 -33.47
CA ALA A 7 10.70 -41.62 -33.13
C ALA A 7 10.36 -40.18 -33.58
N THR A 8 9.79 -40.00 -34.78
CA THR A 8 9.38 -38.67 -35.26
C THR A 8 8.24 -38.07 -34.45
N ILE A 9 7.31 -38.89 -33.93
CA ILE A 9 6.22 -38.42 -33.07
C ILE A 9 6.76 -37.95 -31.72
N VAL A 10 7.71 -38.69 -31.13
CA VAL A 10 8.33 -38.29 -29.85
C VAL A 10 9.11 -36.98 -30.00
N VAL A 11 9.90 -36.82 -31.06
CA VAL A 11 10.64 -35.59 -31.34
C VAL A 11 9.69 -34.40 -31.57
N ALA A 12 8.57 -34.61 -32.27
CA ALA A 12 7.56 -33.58 -32.47
C ALA A 12 6.91 -33.15 -31.14
N ILE A 13 6.58 -34.09 -30.25
CA ILE A 13 6.00 -33.79 -28.94
C ILE A 13 7.00 -33.00 -28.07
N VAL A 14 8.27 -33.40 -28.05
CA VAL A 14 9.31 -32.67 -27.30
C VAL A 14 9.51 -31.25 -27.82
N LEU A 15 9.47 -31.04 -29.14
CA LEU A 15 9.55 -29.70 -29.73
C LEU A 15 8.33 -28.84 -29.38
N VAL A 16 7.12 -29.41 -29.38
CA VAL A 16 5.90 -28.69 -28.98
C VAL A 16 5.92 -28.33 -27.50
N ILE A 17 6.32 -29.25 -26.62
CA ILE A 17 6.47 -28.98 -25.18
C ILE A 17 7.56 -27.93 -24.95
N GLY A 18 8.70 -28.03 -25.65
CA GLY A 18 9.77 -27.04 -25.58
C GLY A 18 9.33 -25.66 -26.05
N ALA A 19 8.53 -25.57 -27.11
CA ALA A 19 7.97 -24.31 -27.61
C ALA A 19 6.95 -23.70 -26.62
N ILE A 20 6.09 -24.51 -26.01
CA ILE A 20 5.13 -24.06 -24.99
C ILE A 20 5.86 -23.60 -23.73
N ALA A 21 6.88 -24.33 -23.26
CA ALA A 21 7.70 -23.93 -22.13
C ALA A 21 8.49 -22.64 -22.41
N ALA A 22 9.05 -22.49 -23.62
CA ALA A 22 9.72 -21.27 -24.06
C ALA A 22 8.76 -20.08 -24.13
N ALA A 23 7.55 -20.26 -24.69
CA ALA A 23 6.51 -19.24 -24.73
C ALA A 23 6.01 -18.86 -23.32
N GLY A 24 5.80 -19.83 -22.43
CA GLY A 24 5.40 -19.61 -21.04
C GLY A 24 6.49 -18.92 -20.21
N SER A 25 7.77 -19.20 -20.46
CA SER A 25 8.88 -18.52 -19.81
C SER A 25 9.04 -17.06 -20.27
N ARG A 26 8.68 -16.77 -21.53
CA ARG A 26 8.75 -15.41 -22.11
C ARG A 26 7.60 -14.53 -21.63
N GLN A 27 6.41 -15.10 -21.45
CA GLN A 27 5.26 -14.44 -20.83
C GLN A 27 5.54 -14.06 -19.37
N ARG A 28 6.23 -14.93 -18.61
CA ARG A 28 6.63 -14.64 -17.22
C ARG A 28 7.72 -13.59 -17.08
N ARG A 29 8.54 -13.36 -18.12
CA ARG A 29 9.56 -12.28 -18.13
C ARG A 29 9.05 -10.95 -18.66
N ALA A 30 7.83 -10.91 -19.20
CA ALA A 30 7.22 -9.70 -19.77
C ALA A 30 6.21 -9.01 -18.83
N SER A 31 5.96 -9.56 -17.63
CA SER A 31 5.17 -8.90 -16.60
C SER A 31 6.09 -8.28 -15.55
N LYS A 32 5.72 -7.07 -15.08
CA LYS A 32 6.45 -6.12 -14.22
C LYS A 32 7.31 -5.06 -14.92
N ARG A 33 6.79 -4.36 -15.93
CA ARG A 33 7.09 -2.92 -16.07
C ARG A 33 5.80 -2.14 -16.35
N GLY A 34 5.38 -1.34 -15.38
CA GLY A 34 4.40 -0.26 -15.56
C GLY A 34 2.93 -0.61 -15.31
N GLU A 35 2.60 -1.73 -14.66
CA GLU A 35 1.22 -2.03 -14.24
C GLU A 35 1.11 -1.97 -12.71
N ILE A 36 0.17 -1.17 -12.22
CA ILE A 36 -0.20 -1.12 -10.81
C ILE A 36 -1.45 -1.97 -10.63
N VAL A 37 -1.33 -3.08 -9.90
CA VAL A 37 -2.45 -3.95 -9.55
C VAL A 37 -3.00 -3.50 -8.20
N ILE A 38 -4.29 -3.19 -8.14
CA ILE A 38 -4.97 -2.80 -6.90
C ILE A 38 -5.88 -3.94 -6.48
N GLU A 39 -5.56 -4.58 -5.37
CA GLU A 39 -6.38 -5.63 -4.77
C GLU A 39 -7.12 -5.11 -3.54
N ARG A 40 -8.41 -5.41 -3.45
CA ARG A 40 -9.21 -5.13 -2.25
C ARG A 40 -9.08 -6.32 -1.30
N LEU A 41 -8.17 -6.21 -0.34
CA LEU A 41 -7.93 -7.29 0.63
C LEU A 41 -9.18 -7.68 1.43
N ASN A 42 -10.09 -6.74 1.66
CA ASN A 42 -11.36 -7.04 2.34
C ASN A 42 -12.21 -8.04 1.55
N ASP A 43 -12.32 -7.87 0.23
CA ASP A 43 -13.13 -8.75 -0.63
C ASP A 43 -12.59 -10.19 -0.54
N HIS A 44 -11.26 -10.36 -0.63
CA HIS A 44 -10.61 -11.67 -0.50
C HIS A 44 -10.84 -12.32 0.87
N LEU A 45 -10.72 -11.54 1.96
CA LEU A 45 -10.93 -12.04 3.31
C LEU A 45 -12.40 -12.39 3.59
N GLU A 46 -13.33 -11.61 3.05
CA GLU A 46 -14.76 -11.88 3.11
C GLU A 46 -15.11 -13.16 2.36
N ASP A 47 -14.58 -13.36 1.15
CA ASP A 47 -14.76 -14.59 0.38
C ASP A 47 -14.23 -15.82 1.13
N LEU A 48 -13.03 -15.73 1.72
CA LEU A 48 -12.44 -16.82 2.50
C LEU A 48 -13.27 -17.12 3.75
N HIS A 49 -13.70 -16.07 4.46
CA HIS A 49 -14.56 -16.21 5.64
C HIS A 49 -15.87 -16.91 5.29
N ASP A 50 -16.50 -16.51 4.19
CA ASP A 50 -17.79 -17.04 3.77
C ASP A 50 -17.67 -18.51 3.33
N ALA A 51 -16.61 -18.87 2.61
CA ALA A 51 -16.33 -20.26 2.23
C ALA A 51 -16.17 -21.18 3.47
N VAL A 52 -15.40 -20.73 4.47
CA VAL A 52 -15.23 -21.49 5.72
C VAL A 52 -16.56 -21.60 6.46
N ARG A 53 -17.33 -20.52 6.49
CA ARG A 53 -18.63 -20.47 7.17
C ARG A 53 -19.66 -21.40 6.53
N GLU A 54 -19.68 -21.47 5.21
CA GLU A 54 -20.59 -22.35 4.46
C GLU A 54 -20.40 -23.83 4.79
N GLU A 55 -19.16 -24.26 4.99
CA GLU A 55 -18.84 -25.66 5.32
C GLU A 55 -19.04 -25.97 6.82
N VAL A 56 -18.87 -24.99 7.71
CA VAL A 56 -18.91 -25.22 9.17
C VAL A 56 -20.33 -25.09 9.73
N ILE A 57 -21.23 -24.31 9.10
CA ILE A 57 -22.54 -23.97 9.65
C ILE A 57 -23.68 -24.85 9.07
N ASP A 58 -24.66 -25.19 9.92
CA ASP A 58 -25.86 -25.92 9.49
C ASP A 58 -26.67 -25.14 8.42
N PRO A 59 -27.19 -25.82 7.37
CA PRO A 59 -27.91 -25.18 6.26
C PRO A 59 -29.13 -24.33 6.67
N ALA A 60 -29.80 -24.64 7.78
CA ALA A 60 -30.95 -23.87 8.24
C ALA A 60 -30.52 -22.51 8.83
N THR A 61 -29.45 -22.50 9.63
CA THR A 61 -28.87 -21.28 10.19
C THR A 61 -28.25 -20.38 9.13
N LEU A 62 -27.58 -20.98 8.13
CA LEU A 62 -26.96 -20.24 7.04
C LEU A 62 -27.97 -19.43 6.21
N LYS A 63 -29.15 -20.00 5.94
CA LYS A 63 -30.22 -19.30 5.21
C LYS A 63 -30.79 -18.10 5.97
N LEU A 64 -30.92 -18.21 7.29
CA LEU A 64 -31.39 -17.11 8.15
C LEU A 64 -30.36 -15.97 8.18
N ASP A 65 -29.09 -16.31 8.33
CA ASP A 65 -27.99 -15.36 8.36
C ASP A 65 -27.82 -14.63 7.03
N ASN A 66 -27.83 -15.34 5.90
CA ASN A 66 -27.73 -14.72 4.57
C ASN A 66 -28.90 -13.76 4.31
N LYS A 67 -30.11 -14.10 4.77
CA LYS A 67 -31.28 -13.22 4.67
C LYS A 67 -31.13 -11.96 5.54
N ALA A 68 -30.54 -12.08 6.72
CA ALA A 68 -30.24 -10.94 7.59
C ALA A 68 -29.13 -10.07 6.99
N ARG A 69 -28.07 -10.67 6.43
CA ARG A 69 -26.94 -9.97 5.80
C ARG A 69 -27.39 -9.17 4.57
N SER A 70 -28.17 -9.78 3.66
CA SER A 70 -28.70 -9.08 2.49
C SER A 70 -29.57 -7.86 2.86
N LYS A 71 -30.27 -7.90 4.00
CA LYS A 71 -30.98 -6.72 4.51
C LYS A 71 -30.01 -5.64 5.00
N ARG A 72 -29.00 -6.02 5.79
CA ARG A 72 -27.96 -5.10 6.28
C ARG A 72 -27.17 -4.46 5.15
N GLU A 73 -26.73 -5.23 4.16
CA GLU A 73 -26.04 -4.72 2.96
C GLU A 73 -26.89 -3.71 2.18
N LYS A 74 -28.20 -3.97 2.03
CA LYS A 74 -29.12 -3.03 1.39
C LYS A 74 -29.29 -1.74 2.19
N GLU A 75 -29.24 -1.81 3.53
CA GLU A 75 -29.31 -0.64 4.41
C GLU A 75 -28.00 0.15 4.37
N GLU A 76 -26.86 -0.53 4.41
CA GLU A 76 -25.52 0.04 4.32
C GLU A 76 -25.28 0.70 2.97
N ALA A 77 -25.60 0.06 1.84
CA ALA A 77 -25.48 0.64 0.50
C ALA A 77 -26.35 1.89 0.34
N LYS A 78 -27.55 1.91 0.93
CA LYS A 78 -28.41 3.10 0.97
C LYS A 78 -27.78 4.20 1.84
N ALA A 79 -27.16 3.86 2.96
CA ALA A 79 -26.49 4.81 3.84
C ALA A 79 -25.24 5.39 3.18
N GLU A 80 -24.42 4.57 2.52
CA GLU A 80 -23.22 4.98 1.78
C GLU A 80 -23.56 5.87 0.59
N THR A 81 -24.59 5.52 -0.18
CA THR A 81 -25.09 6.39 -1.26
C THR A 81 -25.55 7.75 -0.74
N LYS A 82 -26.18 7.79 0.45
CA LYS A 82 -26.59 9.05 1.09
C LYS A 82 -25.36 9.86 1.57
N ARG A 83 -24.36 9.21 2.16
CA ARG A 83 -23.10 9.84 2.61
C ARG A 83 -22.31 10.42 1.43
N ALA A 84 -22.08 9.64 0.37
CA ALA A 84 -21.41 10.10 -0.84
C ALA A 84 -22.11 11.31 -1.48
N LYS A 85 -23.46 11.33 -1.48
CA LYS A 85 -24.24 12.49 -1.95
C LYS A 85 -24.11 13.72 -1.04
N ALA A 86 -23.96 13.53 0.27
CA ALA A 86 -23.73 14.62 1.22
C ALA A 86 -22.32 15.20 1.04
N GLU A 87 -21.29 14.35 1.01
CA GLU A 87 -19.90 14.74 0.78
C GLU A 87 -19.71 15.47 -0.56
N ALA A 88 -20.37 15.01 -1.63
CA ALA A 88 -20.32 15.69 -2.93
C ALA A 88 -20.97 17.09 -2.89
N LYS A 89 -22.05 17.26 -2.12
CA LYS A 89 -22.70 18.56 -1.92
C LYS A 89 -21.84 19.50 -1.08
N ASP A 90 -21.17 18.99 -0.06
CA ASP A 90 -20.31 19.79 0.81
C ASP A 90 -19.04 20.24 0.07
N LYS A 91 -18.38 19.33 -0.66
CA LYS A 91 -17.25 19.66 -1.56
C LYS A 91 -17.65 20.68 -2.65
N ALA A 92 -18.89 20.64 -3.15
CA ALA A 92 -19.39 21.63 -4.11
C ALA A 92 -19.64 23.01 -3.48
N LYS A 93 -20.16 23.06 -2.25
CA LYS A 93 -20.36 24.32 -1.49
C LYS A 93 -19.03 24.96 -1.08
N GLU A 94 -18.04 24.15 -0.73
CA GLU A 94 -16.70 24.62 -0.35
C GLU A 94 -15.96 25.24 -1.54
N LYS A 95 -15.99 24.58 -2.71
CA LYS A 95 -15.48 25.14 -3.98
C LYS A 95 -16.21 26.42 -4.43
N ALA A 96 -17.47 26.59 -4.06
CA ALA A 96 -18.23 27.81 -4.35
C ALA A 96 -17.86 28.97 -3.40
N LYS A 97 -17.50 28.69 -2.14
CA LYS A 97 -17.04 29.68 -1.17
C LYS A 97 -15.62 30.17 -1.45
N GLU A 98 -14.72 29.29 -1.93
CA GLU A 98 -13.34 29.66 -2.26
C GLU A 98 -13.25 30.61 -3.48
N LYS A 99 -14.18 30.49 -4.44
CA LYS A 99 -14.26 31.39 -5.62
C LYS A 99 -14.83 32.79 -5.34
N ALA A 100 -15.32 33.07 -4.13
CA ALA A 100 -16.06 34.30 -3.80
C ALA A 100 -15.26 35.34 -2.99
N LYS A 101 -13.95 35.17 -2.74
CA LYS A 101 -13.13 36.16 -2.00
C LYS A 101 -12.33 37.04 -2.98
N PRO A 102 -12.60 38.36 -3.09
CA PRO A 102 -11.85 39.25 -3.98
C PRO A 102 -10.46 39.57 -3.42
N LYS A 103 -9.47 39.63 -4.33
CA LYS A 103 -8.12 40.19 -4.08
C LYS A 103 -8.22 41.70 -3.85
N GLY A 104 -7.59 42.18 -2.77
CA GLY A 104 -7.29 43.59 -2.49
C GLY A 104 -5.94 43.69 -1.78
N GLU A 105 -5.11 44.64 -2.22
CA GLU A 105 -3.66 44.72 -2.03
C GLU A 105 -3.18 45.38 -0.71
N SER A 106 -1.99 44.93 -0.29
CA SER A 106 -0.85 45.65 0.34
C SER A 106 -1.00 46.67 1.49
N SER A 107 -0.24 46.45 2.57
CA SER A 107 0.79 47.34 3.18
C SER A 107 1.09 46.89 4.63
N GLN A 108 2.31 46.42 4.91
CA GLN A 108 3.41 47.12 5.61
C GLN A 108 3.18 47.45 7.10
N GLY A 109 4.09 46.98 7.95
CA GLY A 109 4.62 47.79 9.07
C GLY A 109 4.52 47.22 10.48
N ALA A 110 5.70 46.94 11.03
CA ALA A 110 6.13 47.16 12.43
C ALA A 110 5.65 46.24 13.59
N ASN A 111 6.66 45.61 14.20
CA ASN A 111 6.67 45.02 15.55
C ASN A 111 6.34 46.06 16.64
N ALA A 112 5.52 45.69 17.63
CA ALA A 112 5.69 46.09 19.02
C ALA A 112 4.74 45.31 19.97
N ALA A 113 5.34 44.79 21.05
CA ALA A 113 4.79 44.54 22.38
C ALA A 113 3.75 43.41 22.62
N ILE A 114 4.10 42.56 23.59
CA ILE A 114 3.22 41.67 24.36
C ILE A 114 2.48 42.51 25.42
N PRO A 115 1.18 42.27 25.65
CA PRO A 115 0.77 41.85 26.98
C PRO A 115 -0.21 40.67 26.98
N GLU A 116 -0.11 39.88 28.05
CA GLU A 116 -0.99 38.78 28.42
C GLU A 116 -2.46 39.24 28.63
N ASN A 117 -3.45 38.38 28.36
CA ASN A 117 -4.31 37.74 29.38
C ASN A 117 -5.57 37.06 28.76
N LYS A 118 -5.79 35.80 29.17
CA LYS A 118 -7.06 35.03 29.32
C LYS A 118 -8.14 35.12 28.24
N SER A 119 -8.42 33.97 27.63
CA SER A 119 -9.60 33.12 27.93
C SER A 119 -10.08 32.38 26.69
N SER A 120 -10.42 31.10 26.92
CA SER A 120 -11.46 30.33 26.21
C SER A 120 -11.34 30.23 24.68
N ASN A 121 -10.86 29.08 24.20
CA ASN A 121 -11.80 28.03 23.80
C ASN A 121 -11.03 26.78 23.40
N ASP A 122 -11.43 25.67 24.03
CA ASP A 122 -11.39 24.34 23.43
C ASP A 122 -11.87 24.45 21.97
N ALA A 123 -10.94 24.39 21.03
CA ALA A 123 -11.24 24.00 19.66
C ALA A 123 -10.56 22.66 19.45
N ARG A 124 -11.18 21.62 20.02
CA ARG A 124 -11.09 20.28 19.45
C ARG A 124 -11.54 20.43 18.00
N LEU A 125 -10.59 20.44 17.09
CA LEU A 125 -10.83 20.15 15.69
C LEU A 125 -11.21 18.66 15.65
N ASP A 126 -12.44 18.37 16.02
CA ASP A 126 -13.12 17.12 15.71
C ASP A 126 -13.38 17.13 14.19
N ASP A 127 -12.31 17.00 13.40
CA ASP A 127 -12.38 16.56 12.01
C ASP A 127 -12.74 15.08 12.05
N ALA A 128 -14.01 14.79 12.30
CA ALA A 128 -14.57 13.47 12.05
C ALA A 128 -14.23 13.13 10.58
N PRO A 129 -13.46 12.06 10.32
CA PRO A 129 -12.98 11.79 8.97
C PRO A 129 -14.19 11.62 8.07
N SER A 130 -14.23 12.41 6.99
CA SER A 130 -15.34 12.43 6.04
C SER A 130 -15.61 11.07 5.39
N ARG A 131 -14.70 10.11 5.55
CA ARG A 131 -14.78 8.74 5.05
C ARG A 131 -14.15 7.74 6.02
N ARG A 132 -14.47 6.46 5.85
CA ARG A 132 -13.85 5.35 6.61
C ARG A 132 -12.33 5.35 6.37
N LYS A 133 -11.55 5.17 7.44
CA LYS A 133 -10.08 5.02 7.37
C LYS A 133 -9.73 3.88 6.40
N ARG A 134 -8.85 4.16 5.44
CA ARG A 134 -8.31 3.15 4.51
C ARG A 134 -6.90 2.77 4.95
N ILE A 135 -6.56 1.50 4.72
CA ILE A 135 -5.23 0.98 4.95
C ILE A 135 -4.69 0.54 3.60
N TYR A 136 -3.57 1.11 3.19
CA TYR A 136 -2.87 0.74 1.97
C TYR A 136 -1.75 -0.23 2.33
N VAL A 137 -1.73 -1.39 1.69
CA VAL A 137 -0.68 -2.39 1.90
C VAL A 137 0.23 -2.38 0.68
N LEU A 138 1.51 -2.13 0.91
CA LEU A 138 2.57 -2.15 -0.10
C LEU A 138 3.55 -3.28 0.24
N ASP A 139 4.13 -3.90 -0.77
CA ASP A 139 5.15 -4.94 -0.62
C ASP A 139 6.50 -4.39 -1.11
N PHE A 140 7.57 -4.66 -0.37
CA PHE A 140 8.93 -4.39 -0.81
C PHE A 140 9.82 -5.60 -0.52
N ASP A 141 10.20 -6.28 -1.60
CA ASP A 141 11.16 -7.38 -1.60
C ASP A 141 12.50 -6.87 -2.16
N GLY A 142 13.39 -6.48 -1.27
CA GLY A 142 14.66 -5.85 -1.61
C GLY A 142 15.77 -6.86 -1.81
N ASP A 143 16.40 -6.85 -2.99
CA ASP A 143 17.65 -7.56 -3.25
C ASP A 143 18.88 -6.67 -3.00
N VAL A 144 20.10 -7.15 -3.29
CA VAL A 144 21.32 -6.38 -3.02
C VAL A 144 21.38 -5.07 -3.82
N ALA A 145 20.83 -5.05 -5.04
CA ALA A 145 20.77 -3.86 -5.90
C ALA A 145 19.58 -2.94 -5.58
N ALA A 146 18.61 -3.42 -4.80
CA ALA A 146 17.34 -2.77 -4.51
C ALA A 146 16.54 -2.43 -5.80
N GLU A 147 16.37 -3.40 -6.69
CA GLU A 147 15.67 -3.19 -7.97
C GLU A 147 14.19 -2.78 -7.81
N GLU A 148 13.51 -3.27 -6.75
CA GLU A 148 12.10 -2.94 -6.45
C GLU A 148 11.88 -1.47 -6.02
N VAL A 149 12.95 -0.67 -5.86
CA VAL A 149 12.83 0.75 -5.47
C VAL A 149 12.08 1.58 -6.52
N SER A 150 12.21 1.24 -7.81
CA SER A 150 11.43 1.93 -8.85
C SER A 150 9.93 1.67 -8.73
N SER A 151 9.53 0.43 -8.48
CA SER A 151 8.14 0.04 -8.28
C SER A 151 7.57 0.73 -7.05
N LEU A 152 8.30 0.65 -5.93
CA LEU A 152 7.92 1.29 -4.67
C LEU A 152 7.70 2.80 -4.83
N ARG A 153 8.55 3.47 -5.61
CA ARG A 153 8.39 4.91 -5.90
C ARG A 153 7.08 5.22 -6.62
N GLU A 154 6.69 4.41 -7.59
CA GLU A 154 5.45 4.58 -8.36
C GLU A 154 4.22 4.28 -7.50
N GLU A 155 4.26 3.21 -6.70
CA GLU A 155 3.22 2.84 -5.75
C GLU A 155 3.00 3.94 -4.70
N ILE A 156 4.07 4.42 -4.06
CA ILE A 156 3.98 5.51 -3.08
C ILE A 156 3.42 6.77 -3.72
N THR A 157 3.83 7.11 -4.94
CA THR A 157 3.28 8.27 -5.66
C THR A 157 1.79 8.12 -5.90
N THR A 158 1.36 6.91 -6.26
CA THR A 158 -0.05 6.58 -6.50
C THR A 158 -0.86 6.68 -5.21
N VAL A 159 -0.38 6.09 -4.12
CA VAL A 159 -1.05 6.17 -2.82
C VAL A 159 -1.13 7.62 -2.33
N LEU A 160 -0.03 8.37 -2.37
CA LEU A 160 0.00 9.78 -1.94
C LEU A 160 -0.93 10.70 -2.76
N SER A 161 -1.29 10.32 -3.99
CA SER A 161 -2.23 11.09 -4.80
C SER A 161 -3.69 11.00 -4.31
N ILE A 162 -4.03 9.98 -3.50
CA ILE A 162 -5.39 9.69 -3.04
C ILE A 162 -5.53 9.56 -1.53
N ALA A 163 -4.43 9.35 -0.80
CA ALA A 163 -4.43 9.16 0.64
C ALA A 163 -4.67 10.48 1.38
N GLU A 164 -5.34 10.40 2.52
CA GLU A 164 -5.54 11.52 3.44
C GLU A 164 -4.77 11.26 4.74
N PRO A 165 -4.48 12.29 5.56
CA PRO A 165 -3.75 12.12 6.82
C PRO A 165 -4.39 11.16 7.83
N CYS A 166 -5.68 10.82 7.66
CA CYS A 166 -6.39 9.85 8.50
C CYS A 166 -6.17 8.39 8.08
N ASP A 167 -5.64 8.14 6.89
CA ASP A 167 -5.33 6.79 6.39
C ASP A 167 -4.06 6.23 7.03
N GLU A 168 -3.70 5.01 6.67
CA GLU A 168 -2.45 4.38 7.10
C GLU A 168 -1.83 3.60 5.95
N ILE A 169 -0.50 3.59 5.88
CA ILE A 169 0.26 2.78 4.93
C ILE A 169 1.00 1.71 5.71
N ILE A 170 0.78 0.45 5.32
CA ILE A 170 1.53 -0.70 5.80
C ILE A 170 2.50 -1.11 4.70
N LEU A 171 3.78 -1.16 5.02
CA LEU A 171 4.80 -1.72 4.13
C LEU A 171 5.25 -3.07 4.67
N LYS A 172 5.06 -4.13 3.89
CA LYS A 172 5.66 -5.43 4.14
C LYS A 172 7.07 -5.43 3.58
N LEU A 173 8.04 -5.36 4.48
CA LEU A 173 9.45 -5.20 4.17
C LEU A 173 10.18 -6.52 4.36
N GLU A 174 10.73 -7.04 3.26
CA GLU A 174 11.68 -8.16 3.26
C GLU A 174 12.95 -7.75 2.53
N SER A 175 14.08 -7.71 3.24
CA SER A 175 15.36 -7.35 2.63
C SER A 175 16.56 -7.76 3.50
N PRO A 176 17.56 -8.46 2.94
CA PRO A 176 18.83 -8.72 3.61
C PRO A 176 19.76 -7.49 3.61
N GLY A 177 19.36 -6.39 2.98
CA GLY A 177 20.16 -5.19 2.75
C GLY A 177 20.90 -5.23 1.41
N GLY A 178 21.87 -4.33 1.24
CA GLY A 178 22.61 -4.20 -0.01
C GLY A 178 23.26 -2.84 -0.17
N MET A 179 23.25 -2.33 -1.40
CA MET A 179 23.94 -1.09 -1.74
C MET A 179 23.38 0.12 -0.98
N VAL A 180 24.23 0.78 -0.20
CA VAL A 180 23.83 1.90 0.68
C VAL A 180 23.08 3.00 -0.06
N HIS A 181 23.53 3.36 -1.28
CA HIS A 181 22.89 4.42 -2.07
C HIS A 181 21.49 4.03 -2.56
N ALA A 182 21.28 2.77 -2.95
CA ALA A 182 20.01 2.29 -3.48
C ALA A 182 18.95 2.20 -2.36
N TYR A 183 19.34 1.64 -1.21
CA TYR A 183 18.49 1.64 -0.03
C TYR A 183 18.28 3.03 0.56
N GLY A 184 19.22 3.95 0.38
CA GLY A 184 19.06 5.37 0.74
C GLY A 184 17.98 6.04 -0.11
N LEU A 185 17.94 5.75 -1.41
CA LEU A 185 16.87 6.17 -2.29
C LEU A 185 15.52 5.55 -1.86
N ALA A 186 15.49 4.27 -1.52
CA ALA A 186 14.30 3.60 -0.99
C ALA A 186 13.75 4.28 0.27
N ALA A 187 14.63 4.55 1.24
CA ALA A 187 14.31 5.25 2.47
C ALA A 187 13.75 6.66 2.20
N SER A 188 14.33 7.39 1.24
CA SER A 188 13.78 8.70 0.84
C SER A 188 12.36 8.62 0.25
N GLN A 189 11.97 7.48 -0.35
CA GLN A 189 10.58 7.31 -0.81
C GLN A 189 9.63 7.14 0.38
N LEU A 190 10.03 6.38 1.40
CA LEU A 190 9.26 6.23 2.64
C LEU A 190 9.18 7.54 3.43
N GLN A 191 10.23 8.37 3.39
CA GLN A 191 10.20 9.70 4.01
C GLN A 191 9.09 10.59 3.44
N ARG A 192 8.76 10.47 2.14
CA ARG A 192 7.65 11.22 1.53
C ARG A 192 6.30 10.91 2.19
N ILE A 193 6.11 9.69 2.69
CA ILE A 193 4.90 9.29 3.43
C ILE A 193 4.83 10.03 4.76
N LYS A 194 5.96 10.07 5.48
CA LYS A 194 6.10 10.77 6.76
C LYS A 194 5.89 12.27 6.60
N ASP A 195 6.44 12.86 5.55
CA ASP A 195 6.29 14.29 5.25
C ASP A 195 4.82 14.64 4.91
N ALA A 196 4.10 13.71 4.28
CA ALA A 196 2.65 13.82 4.07
C ALA A 196 1.82 13.61 5.35
N LYS A 197 2.46 13.33 6.49
CA LYS A 197 1.83 13.08 7.80
C LYS A 197 0.87 11.90 7.79
N ILE A 198 1.13 10.91 6.94
CA ILE A 198 0.36 9.66 6.92
C ILE A 198 1.10 8.64 7.79
N PRO A 199 0.44 8.01 8.77
CA PRO A 199 1.00 6.92 9.56
C PRO A 199 1.61 5.82 8.68
N LEU A 200 2.88 5.50 8.94
CA LEU A 200 3.62 4.43 8.27
C LEU A 200 3.92 3.29 9.26
N THR A 201 3.30 2.14 9.04
CA THR A 201 3.61 0.90 9.75
C THR A 201 4.47 0.01 8.86
N ILE A 202 5.59 -0.49 9.36
CA ILE A 202 6.44 -1.45 8.65
C ILE A 202 6.33 -2.81 9.32
N CYS A 203 6.03 -3.84 8.52
CA CYS A 203 5.92 -5.23 8.94
C CYS A 203 7.09 -6.04 8.37
N VAL A 204 7.80 -6.78 9.21
CA VAL A 204 8.94 -7.62 8.83
C VAL A 204 8.65 -9.07 9.23
N ASP A 205 8.44 -9.92 8.22
CA ASP A 205 8.15 -11.34 8.46
C ASP A 205 9.41 -12.20 8.51
N LYS A 206 10.38 -11.96 7.63
CA LYS A 206 11.60 -12.79 7.53
C LYS A 206 12.87 -12.03 7.87
N VAL A 207 13.17 -10.96 7.14
CA VAL A 207 14.44 -10.25 7.29
C VAL A 207 14.30 -8.78 6.94
N ALA A 208 14.88 -7.91 7.76
CA ALA A 208 15.14 -6.51 7.48
C ALA A 208 16.52 -6.15 8.04
N ALA A 209 17.56 -6.39 7.24
CA ALA A 209 18.96 -6.23 7.63
C ALA A 209 19.64 -5.09 6.86
N SER A 210 20.66 -4.45 7.46
CA SER A 210 21.47 -3.37 6.88
C SER A 210 20.62 -2.27 6.22
N GLY A 211 20.54 -2.24 4.88
CA GLY A 211 19.72 -1.29 4.14
C GLY A 211 18.21 -1.45 4.38
N GLY A 212 17.73 -2.69 4.54
CA GLY A 212 16.35 -2.96 4.92
C GLY A 212 16.05 -2.43 6.32
N TYR A 213 16.96 -2.63 7.29
CA TYR A 213 16.79 -2.06 8.62
C TYR A 213 16.74 -0.53 8.60
N MET A 214 17.56 0.11 7.78
CA MET A 214 17.53 1.56 7.59
C MET A 214 16.15 2.06 7.10
N MET A 215 15.50 1.33 6.18
CA MET A 215 14.12 1.63 5.78
C MET A 215 13.13 1.42 6.94
N ALA A 216 13.29 0.33 7.69
CA ALA A 216 12.43 -0.01 8.84
C ALA A 216 12.42 1.09 9.92
N CYS A 217 13.55 1.76 10.12
CA CYS A 217 13.70 2.86 11.09
C CYS A 217 12.83 4.10 10.81
N LEU A 218 12.26 4.24 9.60
CA LEU A 218 11.38 5.36 9.25
C LEU A 218 9.93 5.16 9.72
N ALA A 219 9.56 3.94 10.11
CA ALA A 219 8.21 3.63 10.53
C ALA A 219 7.78 4.43 11.78
N ASP A 220 6.50 4.81 11.84
CA ASP A 220 5.85 5.17 13.10
C ASP A 220 5.71 3.94 14.02
N LYS A 221 5.47 2.78 13.40
CA LYS A 221 5.34 1.51 14.09
C LYS A 221 6.06 0.41 13.31
N LEU A 222 7.01 -0.26 13.95
CA LEU A 222 7.68 -1.43 13.42
C LEU A 222 7.11 -2.69 14.08
N VAL A 223 6.58 -3.61 13.26
CA VAL A 223 6.09 -4.92 13.69
C VAL A 223 6.98 -5.98 13.09
N ALA A 224 7.51 -6.86 13.93
CA ALA A 224 8.40 -7.93 13.52
C ALA A 224 7.81 -9.27 13.93
N ALA A 225 7.88 -10.27 13.05
CA ALA A 225 7.64 -11.65 13.45
C ALA A 225 8.68 -12.07 14.52
N PRO A 226 8.34 -12.95 15.47
CA PRO A 226 9.25 -13.36 16.53
C PRO A 226 10.58 -13.97 16.04
N PHE A 227 10.59 -14.51 14.83
CA PHE A 227 11.75 -15.14 14.19
C PHE A 227 12.41 -14.26 13.10
N ALA A 228 11.95 -13.02 12.93
CA ALA A 228 12.49 -12.13 11.91
C ALA A 228 13.92 -11.68 12.26
N ILE A 229 14.81 -11.68 11.26
CA ILE A 229 16.17 -11.17 11.40
C ILE A 229 16.15 -9.66 11.15
N ILE A 230 16.36 -8.86 12.18
CA ILE A 230 16.37 -7.40 12.10
C ILE A 230 17.72 -6.87 12.56
N GLY A 231 18.23 -5.83 11.89
CA GLY A 231 19.45 -5.14 12.31
C GLY A 231 20.58 -5.29 11.31
N THR A 232 21.73 -5.85 11.71
CA THR A 232 22.97 -5.85 10.90
C THR A 232 23.40 -4.43 10.53
N ILE A 233 23.53 -3.59 11.57
CA ILE A 233 23.90 -2.19 11.41
C ILE A 233 25.42 -2.12 11.16
N GLY A 234 25.80 -1.82 9.93
CA GLY A 234 27.21 -1.68 9.54
C GLY A 234 27.36 -1.47 8.04
N VAL A 235 28.53 -0.98 7.63
CA VAL A 235 28.89 -0.81 6.22
C VAL A 235 30.27 -1.40 6.00
N VAL A 236 30.41 -2.19 4.94
CA VAL A 236 31.69 -2.77 4.52
C VAL A 236 32.11 -2.15 3.21
N VAL A 237 33.37 -1.74 3.13
CA VAL A 237 34.00 -1.24 1.90
C VAL A 237 35.11 -2.22 1.51
N GLN A 238 35.02 -2.79 0.32
CA GLN A 238 36.04 -3.69 -0.22
C GLN A 238 36.82 -2.98 -1.32
N LEU A 239 38.12 -2.77 -1.11
CA LEU A 239 39.05 -2.32 -2.15
C LEU A 239 39.90 -3.52 -2.58
N PRO A 240 39.80 -3.99 -3.84
CA PRO A 240 40.69 -5.02 -4.34
C PRO A 240 42.12 -4.48 -4.39
N ASN A 241 43.06 -5.23 -3.80
CA ASN A 241 44.49 -4.95 -3.89
C ASN A 241 45.06 -5.75 -5.06
N PHE A 242 45.41 -5.06 -6.16
CA PHE A 242 45.99 -5.66 -7.38
C PHE A 242 47.50 -5.50 -7.40
#